data_AF-A0A9E4R5B6-F1
#
_entry.id   AF-A0A9E4R5B6-F1
#
_cell.length_a   1.000
_cell.length_b   1.000
_cell.length_c   1.000
_cell.angle_alpha   90.00
_cell.angle_beta   90.00
_cell.angle_gamma   90.00
#
_symmetry.space_group_name_H-M   'P 1'
#
loop_
_entity.id
_entity.type
_entity.pdbx_description
1 polymer ?
#
loop_
_entity_poly.entity_id
_entity_poly.type
_entity_poly.pdbx_seq_one_letter_code
_entity_poly.pdbx_strand_id
1 'polypeptide(L)'
;GNDDLLDIVQDEAQILSDSSTMGLGVFREQCGLALVAAQQGDGSQSGELYTALAPQRGTLVARAGALSVDRLLGLLSQTMGNLEGAVAHFEDALAFCRNAGFRPELAWICCDYADALRERDREGDLAKATSLLDESLAISSDLGMRPLMERVLSRRGILGA
;
A
#
# COMPACT_ATOMS: atom_id res chain seq x y z
N GLY A 1 22.02 -14.93 -7.83
CA GLY A 1 22.40 -16.23 -7.23
C GLY A 1 21.13 -16.85 -6.71
N ASN A 2 21.04 -18.18 -6.69
CA ASN A 2 19.84 -18.89 -6.22
C ASN A 2 19.64 -18.82 -4.69
N ASP A 3 20.55 -18.12 -4.00
CA ASP A 3 20.60 -18.02 -2.53
C ASP A 3 19.71 -16.88 -2.01
N ASP A 4 19.55 -15.77 -2.74
CA ASP A 4 18.69 -14.64 -2.33
C ASP A 4 17.21 -15.04 -2.22
N LEU A 5 16.76 -15.96 -3.06
CA LEU A 5 15.37 -16.42 -3.12
C LEU A 5 15.06 -17.44 -2.02
N LEU A 6 16.08 -18.15 -1.53
CA LEU A 6 15.96 -19.10 -0.42
C LEU A 6 15.95 -18.37 0.92
N ASP A 7 16.75 -17.31 1.07
CA ASP A 7 16.74 -16.48 2.27
C ASP A 7 15.40 -15.73 2.43
N ILE A 8 14.82 -15.22 1.34
CA ILE A 8 13.48 -14.59 1.36
C ILE A 8 12.40 -15.60 1.78
N VAL A 9 12.43 -16.83 1.23
CA VAL A 9 11.45 -17.87 1.56
C VAL A 9 11.62 -18.40 2.99
N GLN A 10 12.85 -18.38 3.53
CA GLN A 10 13.10 -18.74 4.93
C GLN A 10 12.65 -17.64 5.91
N ASP A 11 12.79 -16.36 5.55
CA ASP A 11 12.30 -15.25 6.36
C ASP A 11 10.75 -15.22 6.38
N GLU A 12 10.11 -15.53 5.24
CA GLU A 12 8.66 -15.73 5.16
C GLU A 12 8.16 -16.87 6.07
N ALA A 13 8.93 -17.96 6.20
CA ALA A 13 8.58 -19.10 7.04
C ALA A 13 8.72 -18.81 8.55
N GLN A 14 9.64 -17.92 8.94
CA GLN A 14 9.84 -17.52 10.33
C GLN A 14 8.75 -16.53 10.79
N ILE A 15 8.30 -15.63 9.92
CA ILE A 15 7.17 -14.71 10.19
C ILE A 15 5.85 -15.49 10.39
N LEU A 16 5.70 -16.63 9.70
CA LEU A 16 4.57 -17.54 9.89
C LEU A 16 4.49 -18.15 11.30
N SER A 17 5.60 -18.31 12.03
CA SER A 17 5.55 -18.85 13.40
C SER A 17 5.13 -17.81 14.45
N ASP A 18 5.40 -16.52 14.20
CA ASP A 18 5.04 -15.43 15.12
C ASP A 18 3.60 -14.94 14.94
N SER A 19 2.95 -15.32 13.83
CA SER A 19 1.50 -15.13 13.60
C SER A 19 0.58 -16.01 14.48
N SER A 20 1.15 -16.69 15.48
CA SER A 20 0.53 -17.77 16.27
C SER A 20 -0.61 -17.37 17.23
N THR A 21 -1.17 -16.16 17.13
CA THR A 21 -2.43 -15.79 17.79
C THR A 21 -3.57 -15.44 16.83
N MET A 22 -3.32 -15.18 15.55
CA MET A 22 -4.36 -14.83 14.58
C MET A 22 -4.37 -15.82 13.42
N GLY A 23 -5.45 -16.58 13.29
CA GLY A 23 -5.60 -17.52 12.18
C GLY A 23 -5.49 -16.80 10.83
N LEU A 24 -4.74 -17.36 9.88
CA LEU A 24 -4.51 -16.80 8.55
C LEU A 24 -5.80 -16.39 7.80
N GLY A 25 -6.95 -16.98 8.13
CA GLY A 25 -8.26 -16.57 7.61
C GLY A 25 -8.70 -15.19 8.12
N VAL A 26 -8.56 -14.94 9.43
CA VAL A 26 -8.93 -13.66 10.07
C VAL A 26 -8.04 -12.53 9.55
N PHE A 27 -6.74 -12.76 9.43
CA PHE A 27 -5.82 -11.76 8.88
C PHE A 27 -6.19 -11.34 7.45
N ARG A 28 -6.56 -12.30 6.60
CA ARG A 28 -6.99 -12.01 5.23
C ARG A 28 -8.32 -11.25 5.17
N GLU A 29 -9.26 -11.61 6.03
CA GLU A 29 -10.53 -10.90 6.16
C GLU A 29 -10.29 -9.44 6.57
N GLN A 30 -9.43 -9.22 7.57
CA GLN A 30 -9.05 -7.86 8.00
C GLN A 30 -8.39 -7.06 6.88
N CYS A 31 -7.53 -7.68 6.05
CA CYS A 31 -6.95 -7.01 4.90
C CYS A 31 -8.02 -6.56 3.88
N GLY A 32 -9.02 -7.41 3.61
CA GLY A 32 -10.14 -7.07 2.75
C GLY A 32 -11.00 -5.95 3.32
N LEU A 33 -11.32 -6.02 4.61
CA LEU A 33 -12.08 -4.99 5.33
C LEU A 33 -11.34 -3.66 5.37
N ALA A 34 -10.00 -3.66 5.46
CA ALA A 34 -9.20 -2.44 5.48
C ALA A 34 -9.36 -1.63 4.19
N LEU A 35 -9.35 -2.29 3.03
CA LEU A 35 -9.62 -1.63 1.74
C LEU A 35 -11.03 -1.05 1.67
N VAL A 36 -12.02 -1.79 2.19
CA VAL A 36 -13.42 -1.35 2.21
C VAL A 36 -13.61 -0.14 3.12
N ALA A 37 -13.09 -0.19 4.34
CA ALA A 37 -13.14 0.90 5.31
C ALA A 37 -12.49 2.17 4.75
N ALA A 38 -11.32 2.05 4.13
CA ALA A 38 -10.64 3.17 3.49
C ALA A 38 -11.47 3.75 2.33
N GLN A 39 -12.08 2.89 1.50
CA GLN A 39 -12.91 3.33 0.37
C GLN A 39 -14.20 4.04 0.82
N GLN A 40 -14.76 3.64 1.97
CA GLN A 40 -15.96 4.23 2.55
C GLN A 40 -15.67 5.49 3.40
N GLY A 41 -14.41 5.75 3.73
CA GLY A 41 -14.04 6.83 4.64
C GLY A 41 -14.43 6.57 6.10
N ASP A 42 -14.58 5.30 6.50
CA ASP A 42 -14.96 4.95 7.87
C ASP A 42 -13.74 5.04 8.80
N GLY A 43 -13.57 6.20 9.44
CA GLY A 43 -12.48 6.45 10.37
C GLY A 43 -12.52 5.55 11.62
N SER A 44 -13.70 5.14 12.10
CA SER A 44 -13.82 4.30 13.29
C SER A 44 -13.37 2.88 13.00
N GLN A 45 -13.91 2.27 11.94
CA GLN A 45 -13.49 0.94 11.50
C GLN A 45 -12.02 0.93 11.09
N SER A 46 -11.53 2.03 10.51
CA SER A 46 -10.13 2.16 10.12
C SER A 46 -9.18 2.07 11.32
N GLY A 47 -9.54 2.65 12.47
CA GLY A 47 -8.72 2.57 13.69
C GLY A 47 -8.63 1.17 14.29
N GLU A 48 -9.73 0.42 14.28
CA GLU A 48 -9.74 -0.97 14.74
C GLU A 48 -8.86 -1.85 13.84
N LEU A 49 -9.04 -1.74 12.52
CA LEU A 49 -8.26 -2.51 11.55
C LEU A 49 -6.79 -2.10 11.54
N TYR A 50 -6.47 -0.82 11.74
CA TYR A 50 -5.10 -0.35 11.87
C TYR A 50 -4.42 -1.04 13.06
N THR A 51 -5.08 -1.07 14.21
CA THR A 51 -4.55 -1.72 15.42
C THR A 51 -4.34 -3.22 15.21
N ALA A 52 -5.26 -3.88 14.51
CA ALA A 52 -5.18 -5.31 14.22
C ALA A 52 -4.06 -5.67 13.24
N LEU A 53 -3.81 -4.83 12.23
CA LEU A 53 -2.84 -5.07 11.17
C LEU A 53 -1.43 -4.53 11.48
N ALA A 54 -1.28 -3.56 12.38
CA ALA A 54 0.01 -2.95 12.72
C ALA A 54 1.12 -3.93 13.13
N PRO A 55 0.85 -5.05 13.83
CA PRO A 55 1.87 -6.05 14.13
C PRO A 55 2.45 -6.75 12.89
N GLN A 56 1.74 -6.73 11.76
CA GLN A 56 2.11 -7.37 10.50
C GLN A 56 2.76 -6.39 9.51
N ARG A 57 3.20 -5.21 9.97
CA ARG A 57 3.97 -4.26 9.13
C ARG A 57 5.18 -4.93 8.48
N GLY A 58 5.57 -4.46 7.29
CA GLY A 58 6.67 -5.04 6.52
C GLY A 58 6.37 -6.40 5.88
N THR A 59 5.12 -6.88 5.95
CA THR A 59 4.71 -8.15 5.34
C THR A 59 3.83 -7.96 4.11
N LEU A 60 3.69 -9.04 3.34
CA LEU A 60 2.94 -9.07 2.10
C LEU A 60 1.98 -10.27 2.04
N VAL A 61 0.77 -10.02 1.56
CA VAL A 61 -0.29 -11.03 1.44
C VAL A 61 -0.26 -11.64 0.04
N ALA A 62 0.52 -12.72 -0.12
CA ALA A 62 0.81 -13.34 -1.42
C ALA A 62 -0.41 -13.76 -2.24
N ARG A 63 -1.49 -14.29 -1.62
CA ARG A 63 -2.69 -14.76 -2.35
C ARG A 63 -3.69 -13.65 -2.72
N ALA A 64 -3.44 -12.41 -2.32
CA ALA A 64 -4.26 -11.25 -2.66
C ALA A 64 -3.59 -10.37 -3.72
N GLY A 65 -2.89 -10.98 -4.69
CA GLY A 65 -2.14 -10.22 -5.70
C GLY A 65 -0.92 -9.50 -5.14
N ALA A 66 -0.32 -10.04 -4.06
CA ALA A 66 0.84 -9.47 -3.38
C ALA A 66 0.55 -8.09 -2.74
N LEU A 67 -0.45 -8.03 -1.86
CA LEU A 67 -0.87 -6.81 -1.17
C LEU A 67 0.06 -6.50 0.01
N SER A 68 0.60 -5.29 0.08
CA SER A 68 1.43 -4.83 1.20
C SER A 68 0.57 -4.46 2.41
N VAL A 69 0.95 -4.93 3.61
CA VAL A 69 0.29 -4.49 4.85
C VAL A 69 0.57 -3.02 5.13
N ASP A 70 1.76 -2.51 4.84
CA ASP A 70 2.09 -1.09 5.02
C ASP A 70 1.23 -0.21 4.10
N ARG A 71 0.91 -0.65 2.88
CA ARG A 71 -0.07 0.06 2.04
C ARG A 71 -1.44 0.17 2.73
N LEU A 72 -1.92 -0.90 3.36
CA LEU A 72 -3.18 -0.88 4.10
C LEU A 72 -3.11 0.06 5.30
N LEU A 73 -2.03 0.01 6.08
CA LEU A 73 -1.81 0.91 7.21
C LEU A 73 -1.73 2.37 6.76
N GLY A 74 -1.16 2.63 5.58
CA GLY A 74 -1.14 3.95 4.92
C GLY A 74 -2.54 4.47 4.61
N LEU A 75 -3.35 3.65 3.94
CA LEU A 75 -4.75 3.98 3.62
C LEU A 75 -5.59 4.21 4.88
N LEU A 76 -5.49 3.33 5.88
CA LEU A 76 -6.23 3.47 7.13
C LEU A 76 -5.80 4.73 7.90
N SER A 77 -4.50 5.02 7.94
CA SER A 77 -3.97 6.24 8.56
C SER A 77 -4.50 7.49 7.88
N GLN A 78 -4.54 7.49 6.54
CA GLN A 78 -5.12 8.58 5.76
C GLN A 78 -6.61 8.76 6.09
N THR A 79 -7.38 7.67 6.11
CA THR A 79 -8.81 7.72 6.47
C THR A 79 -9.07 8.24 7.89
N MET A 80 -8.15 8.01 8.82
CA MET A 80 -8.19 8.57 10.18
C MET A 80 -7.68 10.02 10.27
N GLY A 81 -7.24 10.63 9.17
CA GLY A 81 -6.66 11.97 9.14
C GLY A 81 -5.21 12.04 9.65
N ASN A 82 -4.56 10.91 9.91
CA ASN A 82 -3.15 10.82 10.30
C ASN A 82 -2.26 10.78 9.05
N LEU A 83 -2.12 11.93 8.38
CA LEU A 83 -1.42 12.03 7.09
C LEU A 83 0.09 11.75 7.21
N GLU A 84 0.70 12.10 8.33
CA GLU A 84 2.12 11.84 8.61
C GLU A 84 2.38 10.34 8.76
N GLY A 85 1.51 9.64 9.50
CA GLY A 85 1.56 8.18 9.59
C GLY A 85 1.29 7.53 8.24
N ALA A 86 0.33 8.05 7.46
CA ALA A 86 0.05 7.55 6.12
C ALA A 86 1.29 7.62 5.22
N VAL A 87 1.96 8.77 5.20
CA VAL A 87 3.19 8.97 4.43
C VAL A 87 4.29 7.99 4.84
N ALA A 88 4.53 7.79 6.14
CA ALA A 88 5.55 6.86 6.60
C ALA A 88 5.29 5.43 6.11
N HIS A 89 4.04 4.96 6.26
CA HIS A 89 3.64 3.63 5.80
C HIS A 89 3.76 3.47 4.27
N PHE A 90 3.40 4.49 3.49
CA PHE A 90 3.57 4.43 2.04
C PHE A 90 5.04 4.43 1.61
N GLU A 91 5.92 5.12 2.33
CA GLU A 91 7.37 5.09 2.08
C GLU A 91 7.96 3.71 2.37
N ASP A 92 7.56 3.07 3.47
CA ASP A 92 7.97 1.70 3.80
C ASP A 92 7.46 0.70 2.76
N ALA A 93 6.19 0.79 2.36
CA ALA A 93 5.59 -0.04 1.31
C ALA A 93 6.32 0.11 -0.04
N LEU A 94 6.69 1.35 -0.40
CA LEU A 94 7.45 1.67 -1.62
C LEU A 94 8.83 1.01 -1.60
N ALA A 95 9.56 1.19 -0.50
CA ALA A 95 10.90 0.63 -0.34
C ALA A 95 10.86 -0.90 -0.46
N PHE A 96 9.91 -1.54 0.23
CA PHE A 96 9.71 -2.99 0.16
C PHE A 96 9.39 -3.47 -1.26
N CYS A 97 8.38 -2.90 -1.92
CA CYS A 97 7.94 -3.38 -3.25
C CYS A 97 8.98 -3.12 -4.35
N ARG A 98 9.77 -2.04 -4.25
CA ARG A 98 10.88 -1.79 -5.18
C ARG A 98 11.98 -2.83 -5.04
N ASN A 99 12.35 -3.19 -3.81
CA ASN A 99 13.37 -4.19 -3.55
C ASN A 99 12.92 -5.60 -3.94
N ALA A 100 11.66 -5.94 -3.67
CA ALA A 100 11.10 -7.26 -3.97
C ALA A 100 10.64 -7.42 -5.44
N GLY A 101 10.56 -6.34 -6.21
CA GLY A 101 10.16 -6.37 -7.63
C GLY A 101 8.65 -6.57 -7.86
N PHE A 102 7.80 -6.32 -6.86
CA PHE A 102 6.34 -6.45 -6.97
C PHE A 102 5.71 -5.27 -7.72
N ARG A 103 5.91 -5.22 -9.04
CA ARG A 103 5.47 -4.12 -9.90
C ARG A 103 3.97 -3.77 -9.81
N PRO A 104 3.01 -4.71 -9.84
CA PRO A 104 1.60 -4.37 -9.75
C PRO A 104 1.23 -3.63 -8.46
N GLU A 105 1.76 -4.10 -7.33
CA GLU A 105 1.52 -3.49 -6.02
C GLU A 105 2.22 -2.13 -5.90
N LEU A 106 3.46 -2.02 -6.40
CA LEU A 106 4.18 -0.76 -6.49
C LEU A 106 3.36 0.33 -7.20
N ALA A 107 2.71 -0.01 -8.32
CA ALA A 107 1.88 0.95 -9.06
C ALA A 107 0.71 1.46 -8.22
N TRP A 108 0.06 0.59 -7.46
CA TRP A 108 -1.03 0.98 -6.57
C TRP A 108 -0.56 1.86 -5.42
N ILE A 109 0.55 1.48 -4.76
CA ILE A 109 1.15 2.27 -3.67
C ILE A 109 1.45 3.68 -4.16
N CYS A 110 2.07 3.82 -5.34
CA CYS A 110 2.35 5.14 -5.92
C CYS A 110 1.09 6.00 -6.09
N CYS A 111 -0.02 5.41 -6.57
CA CYS A 111 -1.27 6.14 -6.75
C CYS A 111 -1.91 6.56 -5.41
N ASP A 112 -1.97 5.64 -4.44
CA ASP A 112 -2.56 5.92 -3.13
C ASP A 112 -1.70 6.92 -2.33
N TYR A 113 -0.38 6.82 -2.43
CA TYR A 113 0.53 7.77 -1.78
C TYR A 113 0.45 9.18 -2.38
N ALA A 114 0.29 9.29 -3.70
CA ALA A 114 0.05 10.57 -4.34
C ALA A 114 -1.24 11.24 -3.83
N ASP A 115 -2.29 10.45 -3.57
CA ASP A 115 -3.54 10.94 -2.97
C ASP A 115 -3.29 11.51 -1.55
N ALA A 116 -2.51 10.81 -0.72
CA ALA A 116 -2.17 11.26 0.63
C ALA A 116 -1.26 12.52 0.65
N LEU A 117 -0.29 12.61 -0.25
CA LEU A 117 0.57 13.80 -0.38
C LEU A 117 -0.24 15.02 -0.80
N ARG A 118 -1.17 14.85 -1.74
CA ARG A 118 -2.07 15.92 -2.17
C ARG A 118 -2.96 16.41 -1.01
N GLU A 119 -3.43 15.50 -0.17
CA GLU A 119 -4.22 15.85 1.02
C GLU A 119 -3.39 16.56 2.08
N ARG A 120 -2.12 16.17 2.24
CA ARG A 120 -1.19 16.79 3.21
C ARG A 120 -0.74 18.19 2.79
N ASP A 121 -0.65 18.44 1.49
CA ASP A 121 -0.43 19.76 0.87
C ASP A 121 0.74 20.57 1.46
N ARG A 122 1.89 19.91 1.68
CA ARG A 122 3.11 20.60 2.12
C ARG A 122 4.01 20.95 0.93
N GLU A 123 4.99 21.81 1.20
CA GLU A 123 6.03 22.13 0.22
C GLU A 123 6.71 20.85 -0.31
N GLY A 124 6.73 20.69 -1.63
CA GLY A 124 7.29 19.52 -2.30
C GLY A 124 6.33 18.34 -2.50
N ASP A 125 5.19 18.30 -1.82
CA ASP A 125 4.23 17.19 -1.91
C ASP A 125 3.63 17.07 -3.30
N LEU A 126 3.26 18.19 -3.92
CA LEU A 126 2.72 18.21 -5.27
C LEU A 126 3.71 17.66 -6.32
N ALA A 127 4.99 18.01 -6.19
CA ALA A 127 6.04 17.53 -7.09
C ALA A 127 6.27 16.02 -6.92
N LYS A 128 6.28 15.55 -5.67
CA LYS A 128 6.41 14.12 -5.35
C LYS A 128 5.18 13.33 -5.80
N ALA A 129 3.96 13.84 -5.57
CA ALA A 129 2.71 13.23 -6.02
C ALA A 129 2.66 13.08 -7.55
N THR A 130 3.06 14.13 -8.29
CA THR A 130 3.17 14.06 -9.76
C THR A 130 4.14 12.96 -10.21
N SER A 131 5.32 12.88 -9.59
CA SER A 131 6.33 11.86 -9.93
C SER A 131 5.83 10.44 -9.64
N LEU A 132 5.12 10.25 -8.53
CA LEU A 132 4.52 8.96 -8.17
C LEU A 132 3.40 8.55 -9.15
N LEU A 133 2.55 9.49 -9.57
CA LEU A 133 1.52 9.20 -10.57
C LEU A 133 2.13 8.86 -11.94
N ASP A 134 3.23 9.48 -12.32
CA ASP A 134 3.95 9.14 -13.55
C ASP A 134 4.53 7.71 -13.48
N GLU A 135 5.13 7.31 -12.35
CA GLU A 135 5.60 5.93 -12.12
C GLU A 135 4.43 4.93 -12.12
N SER A 136 3.33 5.25 -11.45
CA SER A 136 2.11 4.43 -11.42
C SER A 136 1.53 4.24 -12.83
N LEU A 137 1.48 5.31 -13.63
CA LEU A 137 0.98 5.25 -15.00
C LEU A 137 1.89 4.41 -15.91
N ALA A 138 3.21 4.55 -15.79
CA ALA A 138 4.16 3.76 -16.56
C ALA A 138 3.98 2.26 -16.29
N ILE A 139 3.97 1.86 -15.02
CA ILE A 139 3.82 0.44 -14.65
C ILE A 139 2.44 -0.09 -15.05
N SER A 140 1.37 0.64 -14.75
CA SER A 140 0.00 0.21 -15.06
C SER A 140 -0.24 0.09 -16.57
N SER A 141 0.38 0.96 -17.38
CA SER A 141 0.33 0.87 -18.84
C SER A 141 1.07 -0.36 -19.37
N ASP A 142 2.29 -0.61 -18.87
CA ASP A 142 3.11 -1.77 -19.25
C ASP A 142 2.39 -3.10 -18.96
N LEU A 143 1.66 -3.15 -17.83
CA LEU A 143 0.98 -4.36 -17.35
C LEU A 143 -0.48 -4.45 -17.78
N GLY A 144 -1.02 -3.45 -18.49
CA GLY A 144 -2.41 -3.43 -18.94
C GLY A 144 -3.45 -3.30 -17.81
N MET A 145 -3.09 -2.66 -16.68
CA MET A 145 -3.93 -2.49 -15.50
C MET A 145 -4.97 -1.37 -15.69
N ARG A 146 -5.92 -1.58 -16.61
CA ARG A 146 -6.89 -0.55 -17.04
C ARG A 146 -7.59 0.23 -15.91
N PRO A 147 -8.12 -0.41 -14.84
CA PRO A 147 -8.78 0.34 -13.77
C PRO A 147 -7.85 1.31 -13.04
N LEU A 148 -6.59 0.91 -12.84
CA LEU A 148 -5.59 1.78 -12.21
C LEU A 148 -5.16 2.90 -13.16
N MET A 149 -4.98 2.62 -14.44
CA MET A 149 -4.66 3.65 -15.44
C MET A 149 -5.71 4.77 -15.46
N GLU A 150 -7.00 4.42 -15.48
CA GLU A 150 -8.10 5.38 -15.45
C GLU A 150 -8.08 6.24 -14.18
N ARG A 151 -7.84 5.61 -13.02
CA ARG A 151 -7.71 6.32 -11.74
C ARG A 151 -6.53 7.31 -11.77
N VAL A 152 -5.35 6.88 -12.23
CA VAL A 152 -4.15 7.71 -12.30
C VAL A 152 -4.35 8.90 -13.25
N LEU A 153 -4.93 8.67 -14.43
CA LEU A 153 -5.23 9.75 -15.38
C LEU A 153 -6.20 10.78 -14.81
N SER A 154 -7.23 10.34 -14.08
CA SER A 154 -8.14 11.22 -13.36
C SER A 154 -7.40 12.10 -12.34
N ARG A 155 -6.48 11.51 -11.55
CA ARG A 155 -5.66 12.26 -10.58
C ARG A 155 -4.71 13.26 -11.24
N ARG A 156 -4.04 12.88 -12.33
CA ARG A 156 -3.16 13.81 -13.07
C ARG A 156 -3.94 14.98 -13.67
N GLY A 157 -5.15 14.75 -14.17
CA GLY A 157 -6.03 15.81 -14.66
C GLY A 157 -6.38 16.84 -13.57
N ILE A 158 -6.49 16.41 -12.32
CA ILE A 158 -6.72 17.30 -11.17
C ILE A 158 -5.46 18.12 -10.83
N LEU A 159 -4.26 17.54 -10.96
CA LEU A 159 -3.00 18.25 -10.67
C LEU A 159 -2.58 19.25 -11.76
N GLY A 160 -3.06 19.05 -12.99
CA GLY A 160 -2.78 19.92 -14.13
C GLY A 160 -3.79 21.04 -14.37
N ALA A 161 -4.87 21.11 -13.57
CA ALA A 161 -5.92 22.12 -13.63
C ALA A 161 -5.73 23.18 -12.53
#